data_AF-T4VMR0-F1
#
_entry.id   AF-T4VMR0-F1
#
_cell.length_a   1.000
_cell.length_b   1.000
_cell.length_c   1.000
_cell.angle_alpha   90.00
_cell.angle_beta   90.00
_cell.angle_gamma   90.00
#
_symmetry.space_group_name_H-M   'P 1'
#
loop_
_entity.id
_entity.type
_entity.pdbx_description
1 polymer ?
#
loop_
_entity_poly.entity_id
_entity_poly.type
_entity_poly.pdbx_seq_one_letter_code
_entity_poly.pdbx_strand_id
1 'polypeptide(L)'
;MKKSILVLSILVGGLFLVNPTHEITFAQENNNQATVQKQHTLTQADAQQLLINNNDKVNYIFQGTSDNFKALQDKGLKGYVFLPDVETDMGYFVDQDTSHIYYFHPSGYLELIK
;
A
#
# COMPACT_ATOMS: atom_id res chain seq x y z
N MET A 1 15.51 -54.75 -42.43
CA MET A 1 14.59 -54.19 -41.42
C MET A 1 15.31 -53.12 -40.61
N LYS A 2 14.94 -51.85 -40.80
CA LYS A 2 15.00 -50.84 -39.72
C LYS A 2 14.04 -49.72 -40.09
N LYS A 3 12.84 -49.80 -39.51
CA LYS A 3 11.94 -48.68 -39.31
C LYS A 3 12.30 -48.03 -37.97
N SER A 4 11.81 -46.81 -37.80
CA SER A 4 11.56 -46.06 -36.55
C SER A 4 12.40 -44.78 -36.48
N ILE A 5 11.86 -43.67 -37.01
CA ILE A 5 10.84 -42.77 -36.44
C ILE A 5 11.53 -41.69 -35.58
N LEU A 6 11.48 -40.47 -36.12
CA LEU A 6 11.98 -39.23 -35.57
C LEU A 6 10.74 -38.52 -34.97
N VAL A 7 10.65 -38.41 -33.64
CA VAL A 7 9.58 -37.63 -32.99
C VAL A 7 10.20 -36.68 -31.97
N LEU A 8 10.37 -35.47 -32.50
CA LEU A 8 10.27 -34.14 -31.91
C LEU A 8 9.66 -34.05 -30.50
N SER A 9 10.50 -33.86 -29.48
CA SER A 9 10.07 -33.40 -28.15
C SER A 9 10.00 -31.88 -28.12
N ILE A 10 8.77 -31.36 -28.23
CA ILE A 10 8.44 -29.94 -28.09
C ILE A 10 8.14 -29.64 -26.61
N LEU A 11 8.62 -28.46 -26.19
CA LEU A 11 7.90 -27.49 -25.36
C LEU A 11 8.32 -27.37 -23.88
N VAL A 12 9.36 -26.54 -23.69
CA VAL A 12 9.36 -25.34 -22.84
C VAL A 12 8.31 -25.31 -21.73
N GLY A 13 8.75 -25.65 -20.53
CA GLY A 13 8.13 -25.24 -19.27
C GLY A 13 9.18 -24.56 -18.41
N GLY A 14 9.57 -23.34 -18.79
CA GLY A 14 10.46 -22.52 -17.98
C GLY A 14 9.75 -22.10 -16.70
N LEU A 15 10.20 -22.58 -15.55
CA LEU A 15 9.80 -22.03 -14.26
C LEU A 15 10.64 -20.77 -14.01
N PHE A 16 10.22 -19.64 -14.60
CA PHE A 16 10.75 -18.33 -14.23
C PHE A 16 10.08 -17.89 -12.93
N LEU A 17 10.74 -18.15 -11.80
CA LEU A 17 10.48 -17.44 -10.55
C LEU A 17 11.13 -16.06 -10.66
N VAL A 18 10.40 -15.10 -11.24
CA VAL A 18 10.76 -13.68 -11.13
C VAL A 18 10.06 -13.10 -9.91
N ASN A 19 10.82 -12.80 -8.86
CA ASN A 19 10.38 -11.84 -7.85
C ASN A 19 10.37 -10.46 -8.51
N PRO A 20 9.36 -9.59 -8.29
CA PRO A 20 9.44 -8.22 -8.76
C PRO A 20 10.52 -7.49 -7.96
N THR A 21 11.71 -7.33 -8.55
CA THR A 21 12.66 -6.31 -8.11
C THR A 21 12.06 -4.97 -8.47
N HIS A 22 11.82 -4.12 -7.47
CA HIS A 22 11.48 -2.72 -7.69
C HIS A 22 12.70 -2.01 -8.32
N GLU A 23 12.83 -2.08 -9.64
CA GLU A 23 13.79 -1.25 -10.37
C GLU A 23 13.24 0.18 -10.45
N ILE A 24 13.84 1.08 -9.68
CA ILE A 24 13.76 2.51 -9.89
C ILE A 24 14.80 2.88 -10.95
N THR A 25 14.38 2.87 -12.21
CA THR A 25 15.11 3.53 -13.30
C THR A 25 14.67 4.98 -13.38
N PHE A 26 15.57 5.90 -13.06
CA PHE A 26 15.43 7.30 -13.43
C PHE A 26 16.00 7.48 -14.84
N ALA A 27 15.12 7.69 -15.81
CA ALA A 27 15.48 8.24 -17.09
C ALA A 27 14.70 9.55 -17.27
N GLN A 28 15.43 10.66 -17.20
CA GLN A 28 14.97 11.98 -17.60
C GLN A 28 15.21 12.11 -19.10
N GLU A 29 14.14 12.23 -19.89
CA GLU A 29 14.13 13.15 -21.04
C GLU A 29 12.70 13.43 -21.56
N ASN A 30 12.51 14.68 -21.94
CA ASN A 30 11.25 15.29 -22.37
C ASN A 30 10.65 14.63 -23.62
N ASN A 31 9.33 14.46 -23.64
CA ASN A 31 8.37 15.07 -24.58
C ASN A 31 7.07 14.26 -24.66
N ASN A 32 5.96 14.94 -24.36
CA ASN A 32 4.55 14.63 -24.70
C ASN A 32 4.13 13.16 -24.74
N GLN A 33 3.49 12.66 -23.68
CA GLN A 33 2.39 11.69 -23.76
C GLN A 33 1.73 11.46 -22.39
N ALA A 34 0.40 11.34 -22.42
CA ALA A 34 -0.54 11.02 -21.34
C ALA A 34 0.06 10.78 -19.94
N THR A 35 -0.25 11.67 -19.01
CA THR A 35 -0.08 11.44 -17.57
C THR A 35 -0.99 10.28 -17.16
N VAL A 36 -0.50 9.05 -17.30
CA VAL A 36 -0.93 7.93 -16.48
C VAL A 36 -0.55 8.35 -15.06
N GLN A 37 -1.50 8.94 -14.34
CA GLN A 37 -1.37 9.21 -12.92
C GLN A 37 -1.12 7.84 -12.27
N LYS A 38 0.13 7.50 -12.00
CA LYS A 38 0.45 6.39 -11.09
C LYS A 38 -0.28 6.75 -9.79
N GLN A 39 -1.33 6.01 -9.45
CA GLN A 39 -1.89 6.07 -8.10
C GLN A 39 -0.73 5.77 -7.16
N HIS A 40 -0.28 6.80 -6.47
CA HIS A 40 0.74 6.67 -5.45
C HIS A 40 0.03 6.11 -4.22
N THR A 41 0.12 4.80 -4.03
CA THR A 41 -0.29 4.17 -2.78
C THR A 41 0.76 4.49 -1.73
N LEU A 42 0.33 5.09 -0.61
CA LEU A 42 1.20 5.44 0.50
C LEU A 42 1.85 4.21 1.11
N THR A 43 3.11 4.35 1.54
CA THR A 43 3.71 3.41 2.48
C THR A 43 3.30 3.76 3.92
N GLN A 44 3.56 2.85 4.86
CA GLN A 44 3.39 3.13 6.29
C GLN A 44 4.18 4.38 6.74
N ALA A 45 5.40 4.54 6.21
CA ALA A 45 6.25 5.68 6.55
C ALA A 45 5.66 7.00 6.02
N ASP A 46 5.14 7.00 4.79
CA ASP A 46 4.48 8.17 4.22
C ASP A 46 3.24 8.56 5.03
N ALA A 47 2.43 7.57 5.43
CA ALA A 47 1.26 7.78 6.27
C ALA A 47 1.61 8.36 7.65
N GLN A 48 2.69 7.87 8.28
CA GLN A 48 3.16 8.44 9.54
C GLN A 48 3.67 9.88 9.36
N GLN A 49 4.36 10.16 8.25
CA GLN A 49 4.84 11.51 7.95
C GLN A 49 3.68 12.48 7.69
N LEU A 50 2.58 12.03 7.08
CA LEU A 50 1.37 12.84 6.93
C LEU A 50 0.79 13.27 8.29
N LEU A 51 0.77 12.36 9.27
CA LEU A 51 0.34 12.69 10.63
C LEU A 51 1.25 13.70 11.32
N ILE A 52 2.58 13.54 11.18
CA ILE A 52 3.56 14.49 11.72
C ILE A 52 3.41 15.88 11.07
N ASN A 53 3.23 15.93 9.75
CA ASN A 53 3.03 17.19 9.02
C ASN A 53 1.72 17.87 9.43
N ASN A 54 0.68 17.10 9.77
CA ASN A 54 -0.60 17.60 10.24
C ASN A 54 -0.53 18.11 11.70
N ASN A 55 0.21 17.42 12.56
CA ASN A 55 0.45 17.81 13.94
C ASN A 55 1.73 17.15 14.48
N ASP A 56 2.78 17.96 14.65
CA ASP A 56 4.12 17.56 15.08
C ASP A 56 4.32 17.56 16.61
N LYS A 57 3.26 17.86 17.37
CA LYS A 57 3.33 17.96 18.84
C LYS A 57 3.34 16.62 19.56
N VAL A 58 3.04 15.53 18.85
CA VAL A 58 2.95 14.17 19.42
C VAL A 58 3.60 13.17 18.48
N ASN A 59 4.12 12.09 19.05
CA ASN A 59 4.57 10.94 18.28
C ASN A 59 3.37 10.05 17.93
N TYR A 60 3.47 9.30 16.83
CA TYR A 60 2.42 8.39 16.39
C TYR A 60 2.95 6.95 16.39
N ILE A 61 2.34 6.10 17.19
CA ILE A 61 2.72 4.70 17.38
C ILE A 61 1.91 3.84 16.42
N PHE A 62 2.57 3.11 15.53
CA PHE A 62 1.90 2.21 14.59
C PHE A 62 1.16 1.07 15.32
N GLN A 63 -0.11 0.86 14.97
CA GLN A 63 -0.98 -0.15 15.60
C GLN A 63 -1.36 -1.30 14.65
N GLY A 64 -1.16 -1.14 13.35
CA GLY A 64 -1.49 -2.16 12.36
C GLY A 64 -2.08 -1.57 11.08
N THR A 65 -2.45 -2.45 10.16
CA THR A 65 -3.14 -2.08 8.91
C THR A 65 -4.64 -2.25 9.08
N SER A 66 -5.41 -1.80 8.08
CA SER A 66 -6.86 -2.01 8.00
C SER A 66 -7.30 -3.46 8.28
N ASP A 67 -6.48 -4.46 7.94
CA ASP A 67 -6.78 -5.88 8.11
C ASP A 67 -6.84 -6.30 9.59
N ASN A 68 -6.25 -5.52 10.50
CA ASN A 68 -6.33 -5.75 11.93
C ASN A 68 -7.64 -5.27 12.55
N PHE A 69 -8.45 -4.49 11.83
CA PHE A 69 -9.64 -3.82 12.37
C PHE A 69 -10.89 -4.14 11.57
N LYS A 70 -11.86 -4.82 12.19
CA LYS A 70 -13.12 -5.21 11.54
C LYS A 70 -13.88 -4.01 10.96
N ALA A 71 -13.90 -2.88 11.69
CA ALA A 71 -14.57 -1.65 11.25
C ALA A 71 -14.04 -1.09 9.92
N LEU A 72 -12.74 -1.24 9.65
CA LEU A 72 -12.10 -0.78 8.41
C LEU A 72 -12.35 -1.79 7.28
N GLN A 73 -12.25 -3.08 7.58
CA GLN A 73 -12.58 -4.17 6.64
C GLN A 73 -14.03 -4.11 6.15
N ASP A 74 -14.98 -3.93 7.07
CA ASP A 74 -16.41 -3.83 6.74
C ASP A 74 -16.72 -2.65 5.81
N LYS A 75 -15.87 -1.62 5.81
CA LYS A 75 -15.97 -0.43 4.95
C LYS A 75 -15.14 -0.52 3.66
N GLY A 76 -14.36 -1.59 3.50
CA GLY A 76 -13.45 -1.75 2.36
C GLY A 76 -12.30 -0.74 2.33
N LEU A 77 -11.98 -0.13 3.48
CA LEU A 77 -10.91 0.86 3.60
C LEU A 77 -9.56 0.17 3.73
N LYS A 78 -8.53 0.74 3.13
CA LYS A 78 -7.16 0.24 3.17
C LYS A 78 -6.21 1.30 3.67
N GLY A 79 -5.29 0.91 4.54
CA GLY A 79 -4.27 1.82 5.04
C GLY A 79 -3.78 1.48 6.42
N TYR A 80 -3.38 2.50 7.17
CA TYR A 80 -2.54 2.36 8.35
C TYR A 80 -3.18 3.02 9.56
N VAL A 81 -3.12 2.35 10.72
CA VAL A 81 -3.66 2.86 11.98
C VAL A 81 -2.53 3.23 12.92
N PHE A 82 -2.65 4.39 13.55
CA PHE A 82 -1.71 4.91 14.52
C PHE A 82 -2.43 5.37 15.79
N LEU A 83 -1.76 5.27 16.93
CA LEU A 83 -2.21 5.85 18.19
C LEU A 83 -1.24 6.99 18.56
N PRO A 84 -1.72 8.22 18.87
CA PRO A 84 -0.83 9.27 19.33
C PRO A 84 -0.28 8.92 20.72
N ASP A 85 0.96 9.31 21.01
CA ASP A 85 1.62 9.09 22.30
C ASP A 85 1.15 10.10 23.36
N VAL A 86 -0.15 10.05 23.67
CA VAL A 86 -0.84 10.86 24.68
C VAL A 86 -1.98 10.04 25.30
N GLU A 87 -2.48 10.45 26.46
CA GLU A 87 -3.63 9.80 27.10
C GLU A 87 -4.92 10.04 26.28
N THR A 88 -5.28 9.07 25.45
CA THR A 88 -6.50 9.09 24.63
C THR A 88 -6.92 7.66 24.23
N ASP A 89 -8.20 7.48 23.93
CA ASP A 89 -8.78 6.30 23.29
C ASP A 89 -8.89 6.45 21.76
N MET A 90 -8.62 7.64 21.22
CA MET A 90 -8.77 7.96 19.80
C MET A 90 -7.47 7.71 19.03
N GLY A 91 -7.56 6.85 18.02
CA GLY A 91 -6.50 6.64 17.04
C GLY A 91 -6.71 7.46 15.78
N TYR A 92 -5.77 7.29 14.84
CA TYR A 92 -5.83 7.84 13.50
C TYR A 92 -5.77 6.72 12.48
N PHE A 93 -6.62 6.79 11.47
CA PHE A 93 -6.53 5.96 10.26
C PHE A 93 -6.09 6.84 9.10
N VAL A 94 -5.09 6.41 8.34
CA VAL A 94 -4.65 7.08 7.11
C VAL A 94 -4.98 6.16 5.94
N ASP A 95 -5.82 6.64 5.03
CA ASP A 95 -6.17 5.90 3.83
C ASP A 95 -4.98 5.88 2.85
N GLN A 96 -4.55 4.70 2.44
CA GLN A 96 -3.35 4.54 1.62
C GLN A 96 -3.51 5.07 0.19
N ASP A 97 -4.74 5.17 -0.31
CA ASP A 97 -5.04 5.50 -1.71
C ASP A 97 -5.43 6.98 -1.87
N THR A 98 -6.03 7.58 -0.83
CA THR A 98 -6.49 8.99 -0.86
C THR A 98 -5.68 9.95 -0.01
N SER A 99 -4.75 9.45 0.82
CA SER A 99 -4.00 10.24 1.81
C SER A 99 -4.87 10.97 2.84
N HIS A 100 -6.15 10.61 2.94
CA HIS A 100 -7.05 11.19 3.93
C HIS A 100 -6.70 10.67 5.31
N ILE A 101 -6.71 11.58 6.28
CA ILE A 101 -6.50 11.27 7.69
C ILE A 101 -7.86 11.30 8.38
N TYR A 102 -8.15 10.26 9.16
CA TYR A 102 -9.39 10.14 9.92
C TYR A 102 -9.07 9.96 11.40
N TYR A 103 -9.87 10.57 12.28
CA TYR A 103 -10.04 10.07 13.62
C TYR A 103 -10.69 8.69 13.57
N PHE A 104 -10.18 7.74 14.33
CA PHE A 104 -10.59 6.35 14.27
C PHE A 104 -10.71 5.74 15.66
N HIS A 105 -11.78 4.98 15.90
CA HIS A 105 -11.93 4.12 17.07
C HIS A 105 -12.41 2.73 16.63
N PRO A 106 -11.86 1.61 17.19
CA PRO A 106 -12.23 0.24 16.79
C PRO A 106 -13.72 -0.12 16.91
N SER A 107 -14.51 0.67 17.65
CA SER A 107 -15.98 0.55 17.73
C SER A 107 -16.69 0.82 16.40
N GLY A 108 -16.00 1.39 15.40
CA GLY A 108 -16.59 1.77 14.11
C GLY A 108 -16.64 3.27 13.86
N TYR A 109 -16.20 4.08 14.83
CA TYR A 109 -16.08 5.52 14.64
C TYR A 109 -15.02 5.84 13.60
N LEU A 110 -15.37 6.73 12.67
CA LEU A 110 -14.47 7.24 11.65
C LEU A 110 -14.92 8.65 11.26
N GLU A 111 -14.03 9.64 11.42
CA GLU A 111 -14.30 11.04 11.06
C GLU A 111 -13.12 11.63 10.31
N LEU A 112 -13.37 12.20 9.12
CA LEU A 112 -12.33 12.83 8.30
C LEU A 112 -11.82 14.11 8.97
N ILE A 113 -10.50 14.25 9.06
CA ILE A 113 -9.83 15.47 9.53
C ILE A 113 -9.79 16.49 8.38
N LYS A 114 -10.17 17.73 8.67
CA LYS A 114 -10.21 18.86 7.72
C LYS A 114 -8.86 19.52 7.54
#